data_AF-A0A503DI86-F1
#
_entry.id   AF-A0A503DI86-F1
#
_cell.length_a   1.000
_cell.length_b   1.000
_cell.length_c   1.000
_cell.angle_alpha   90.00
_cell.angle_beta   90.00
_cell.angle_gamma   90.00
#
_symmetry.space_group_name_H-M   'P 1'
#
loop_
_entity.id
_entity.type
_entity.pdbx_description
1 polymer ?
#
loop_
_entity_poly.entity_id
_entity_poly.type
_entity_poly.pdbx_seq_one_letter_code
_entity_poly.pdbx_strand_id
1 'polypeptide(L)' 'MTKAPEVAPPILAETSPDRPVNCEVALETAFDALVATSIAQGWTPEETAETLHKLAIEHLEQLKVITA' A
#
# COMPACT_ATOMS: atom_id res chain seq x y z
N MET A 1 -21.98 1.59 4.98
CA MET A 1 -21.22 0.62 4.18
C MET A 1 -19.94 1.31 3.76
N THR A 2 -18.79 0.90 4.30
CA THR A 2 -17.49 1.46 3.91
C THR A 2 -17.17 0.92 2.52
N LYS A 3 -17.21 1.77 1.50
CA LYS A 3 -16.78 1.41 0.14
C LYS A 3 -15.30 1.05 0.24
N ALA A 4 -14.95 -0.19 -0.09
CA ALA A 4 -13.55 -0.58 -0.18
C ALA A 4 -12.85 0.34 -1.19
N PRO A 5 -11.63 0.81 -0.91
CA PRO A 5 -10.91 1.62 -1.89
C PRO A 5 -10.73 0.80 -3.18
N GLU A 6 -11.11 1.39 -4.32
CA GLU A 6 -10.99 0.76 -5.63
C GLU A 6 -9.52 0.76 -6.05
N VAL A 7 -8.81 -0.33 -5.76
CA VAL A 7 -7.44 -0.55 -6.25
C VAL A 7 -7.51 -1.19 -7.63
N ALA A 8 -6.96 -0.51 -8.64
CA ALA A 8 -6.86 -1.04 -9.99
C ALA A 8 -5.79 -2.15 -10.08
N PRO A 9 -5.97 -3.17 -10.94
CA PRO A 9 -4.92 -4.15 -11.18
C PRO A 9 -3.71 -3.50 -11.88
N PRO A 10 -2.49 -4.06 -11.75
CA PRO A 10 -1.34 -3.62 -12.53
C PRO A 10 -1.65 -3.63 -14.02
N ILE A 11 -1.41 -2.51 -14.71
CA ILE A 11 -1.75 -2.34 -16.13
C ILE A 11 -0.58 -2.78 -17.02
N LEU A 12 0.66 -2.62 -16.53
CA LEU A 12 1.88 -2.92 -17.27
C LEU A 12 2.40 -4.33 -16.97
N ALA A 13 3.00 -4.96 -17.98
CA ALA A 13 3.65 -6.26 -17.88
C ALA A 13 4.85 -6.21 -16.93
N GLU A 14 5.19 -7.33 -16.28
CA GLU A 14 6.25 -7.42 -15.27
C GLU A 14 7.63 -6.98 -15.75
N THR A 15 7.91 -7.10 -17.05
CA THR A 15 9.18 -6.69 -17.67
C THR A 15 9.24 -5.20 -18.01
N SER A 16 8.14 -4.46 -17.83
CA SER A 16 8.09 -3.03 -18.12
C SER A 16 8.84 -2.24 -17.04
N PRO A 17 9.79 -1.35 -17.42
CA PRO A 17 10.51 -0.53 -16.46
C PRO A 17 9.61 0.48 -15.73
N ASP A 18 8.46 0.82 -16.31
CA ASP A 18 7.51 1.79 -15.75
C ASP A 18 6.46 1.14 -14.84
N ARG A 19 6.44 -0.19 -14.75
CA ARG A 19 5.48 -0.93 -13.92
C ARG A 19 5.50 -0.51 -12.44
N PRO A 20 6.65 -0.29 -11.78
CA PRO A 20 6.67 0.12 -10.38
C PRO A 20 5.89 1.43 -10.15
N VAL A 21 6.18 2.47 -10.93
CA VAL A 21 5.50 3.77 -10.84
C VAL A 21 4.01 3.64 -11.16
N ASN A 22 3.63 2.79 -12.13
CA ASN A 22 2.22 2.54 -12.42
C ASN A 22 1.48 1.88 -11.23
N CYS A 23 2.11 0.93 -10.56
CA CYS A 23 1.57 0.30 -9.36
C CYS A 23 1.43 1.30 -8.20
N GLU A 24 2.39 2.22 -8.03
CA GLU A 24 2.32 3.28 -7.02
C GLU A 24 1.07 4.15 -7.23
N VAL A 25 0.87 4.66 -8.45
CA VAL A 25 -0.31 5.48 -8.80
C VAL A 25 -1.61 4.71 -8.60
N ALA A 26 -1.64 3.41 -8.92
CA ALA A 26 -2.82 2.58 -8.72
C ALA A 26 -3.18 2.35 -7.24
N LEU A 27 -2.21 2.46 -6.32
CA LEU A 27 -2.39 2.24 -4.88
C LEU A 27 -2.55 3.54 -4.08
N GLU A 28 -2.09 4.67 -4.61
CA GLU A 28 -2.00 5.96 -3.90
C GLU A 28 -3.33 6.38 -3.25
N THR A 29 -4.44 6.36 -4.00
CA THR A 29 -5.75 6.75 -3.45
C THR A 29 -6.21 5.83 -2.31
N ALA A 30 -5.92 4.53 -2.40
CA ALA A 30 -6.27 3.58 -1.35
C ALA A 30 -5.40 3.77 -0.10
N PHE A 31 -4.12 4.07 -0.30
CA PHE A 31 -3.18 4.38 0.76
C PHE A 31 -3.58 5.66 1.50
N ASP A 32 -3.90 6.73 0.78
CA ASP A 32 -4.37 8.00 1.36
C ASP A 32 -5.65 7.83 2.19
N ALA A 33 -6.59 7.04 1.70
CA ALA A 33 -7.82 6.73 2.42
C ALA A 33 -7.55 5.98 3.74
N LEU A 34 -6.57 5.06 3.74
CA LEU A 34 -6.14 4.35 4.94
C LEU A 34 -5.47 5.30 5.93
N VAL A 35 -4.54 6.14 5.48
CA VAL A 35 -3.88 7.15 6.31
C VAL A 35 -4.90 8.10 6.93
N ALA A 36 -5.82 8.64 6.13
CA ALA A 36 -6.86 9.53 6.60
C ALA A 36 -7.78 8.86 7.64
N THR A 37 -8.11 7.58 7.42
CA THR A 37 -8.92 6.81 8.37
C THR A 37 -8.19 6.60 9.69
N SER A 38 -6.90 6.24 9.67
CA SER A 38 -6.09 6.05 10.88
C SER A 38 -5.99 7.34 11.70
N ILE A 39 -5.70 8.46 11.03
CA ILE A 39 -5.63 9.77 11.68
C ILE A 39 -6.99 10.17 12.27
N ALA A 40 -8.09 9.89 11.56
CA ALA A 40 -9.45 10.13 12.07
C ALA A 40 -9.81 9.27 13.31
N GLN A 41 -9.11 8.15 13.52
CA GLN A 41 -9.22 7.32 14.73
C GLN A 41 -8.29 7.78 15.87
N GLY A 42 -7.58 8.91 15.70
CA GLY A 42 -6.75 9.54 16.72
C GLY A 42 -5.28 9.14 16.71
N TRP A 43 -4.81 8.44 15.69
CA TRP A 43 -3.39 8.16 15.50
C TRP A 43 -2.66 9.43 15.08
N THR A 44 -1.42 9.62 15.52
CA THR A 44 -0.59 10.69 14.95
C THR A 44 -0.19 10.36 13.50
N PRO A 45 0.14 11.37 12.68
CA PRO A 45 0.67 11.14 11.34
C PRO A 45 1.92 10.25 11.34
N GLU A 46 2.83 10.48 12.29
CA GLU A 46 4.08 9.73 12.43
C GLU A 46 3.82 8.27 12.82
N GLU A 47 2.99 8.00 13.84
CA GLU A 47 2.64 6.62 14.24
C GLU A 47 1.96 5.86 13.11
N THR A 48 1.08 6.54 12.36
CA THR A 48 0.41 5.97 11.19
C THR A 48 1.43 5.58 10.13
N ALA A 49 2.34 6.48 9.76
CA ALA A 49 3.34 6.25 8.73
C ALA A 49 4.33 5.13 9.11
N GLU A 50 4.86 5.17 10.33
CA GLU A 50 5.81 4.16 10.83
C GLU A 50 5.18 2.77 10.88
N THR A 51 3.93 2.67 11.35
CA THR A 51 3.21 1.40 11.44
C THR A 51 2.92 0.82 10.05
N LEU A 52 2.42 1.63 9.12
CA LEU A 52 2.14 1.17 7.75
C LEU A 52 3.42 0.74 7.03
N HIS A 53 4.51 1.49 7.20
CA HIS A 53 5.81 1.12 6.64
C HIS A 53 6.29 -0.23 7.19
N LYS A 54 6.23 -0.44 8.51
CA LYS A 54 6.60 -1.71 9.13
C LYS A 54 5.79 -2.88 8.59
N LEU A 55 4.46 -2.74 8.52
CA LEU A 55 3.57 -3.79 8.01
C LEU A 55 3.89 -4.17 6.55
N ALA A 56 4.17 -3.17 5.69
CA ALA A 56 4.53 -3.41 4.30
C ALA A 56 5.86 -4.17 4.15
N ILE A 57 6.87 -3.81 4.95
CA ILE A 57 8.18 -4.48 4.96
C ILE A 57 8.05 -5.93 5.44
N GLU A 58 7.38 -6.15 6.57
CA GLU A 58 7.17 -7.50 7.11
C GLU A 58 6.42 -8.40 6.12
N HIS A 59 5.40 -7.88 5.44
CA HIS A 59 4.67 -8.63 4.42
C HIS A 59 5.58 -9.01 3.23
N LEU A 60 6.41 -8.08 2.76
CA LEU A 60 7.37 -8.34 1.68
C LEU A 60 8.41 -9.40 2.08
N GLU A 61 8.90 -9.36 3.31
CA GLU A 61 9.82 -10.37 3.84
C GLU A 61 9.18 -11.76 3.88
N GLN A 62 7.93 -11.86 4.34
CA GLN A 62 7.19 -13.12 4.33
C GLN A 62 7.05 -13.70 2.92
N LEU A 63 6.74 -12.87 1.93
CA LEU A 63 6.63 -13.31 0.54
C LEU A 63 7.96 -13.85 0.02
N LYS A 64 9.09 -13.20 0.33
CA LYS A 64 10.42 -13.66 -0.07
C LYS A 64 10.75 -15.04 0.53
N VAL A 65 10.38 -15.28 1.79
CA VAL A 65 10.58 -16.58 2.46
C VAL A 65 9.71 -17.66 1.83
N ILE A 66 8.48 -17.34 1.40
CA ILE A 66 7.57 -18.32 0.76
C ILE A 66 8.03 -18.68 -0.66
N THR A 67 8.68 -17.75 -1.37
CA THR A 67 9.18 -17.96 -2.73
C THR A 67 10.61 -18.50 -2.83
N ALA A 68 11.31 -18.68 -1.69
CA ALA A 68 12.68 -19.20 -1.60
C ALA A 68 12.69 -20.72 -1.42
#